data_AF-A0A3E0Q7N5-F1
#
_entry.id   AF-A0A3E0Q7N5-F1
#
_cell.length_a   1.000
_cell.length_b   1.000
_cell.length_c   1.000
_cell.angle_alpha   90.00
_cell.angle_beta   90.00
_cell.angle_gamma   90.00
#
_symmetry.space_group_name_H-M   'P 1'
#
loop_
_entity.id
_entity.type
_entity.pdbx_description
1 polymer ?
#
loop_
_entity_poly.entity_id
_entity_poly.type
_entity_poly.pdbx_seq_one_letter_code
_entity_poly.pdbx_strand_id
1 'polypeptide(L)'
;MCSMLKICNDLLPDSDLVYIAFRLAACDTLERMVLAAHVGGLADRPFGYLNEVPFLKQTPPQVQLDVLVDAWARHCEPGACDTDLVDESVVYAVCETAARIVLADAGSVRKTLRDGPRPVDQPVNLSLSKRIEALHHDLSNEGDFLLISQFQDIPPDEGRELKRKFGLAESAAEPMFELLGRWHVAPQFAERAAGLLTEREISRCIELFRARHSSALLP
;
A
#
# COMPACT_ATOMS: atom_id res chain seq x y z
N MET A 1 17.72 -4.39 -17.90
CA MET A 1 17.85 -3.05 -17.28
C MET A 1 17.22 -3.16 -15.90
N CYS A 2 17.86 -2.68 -14.84
CA CYS A 2 17.30 -2.75 -13.49
C CYS A 2 16.15 -1.73 -13.36
N SER A 3 14.94 -2.22 -13.10
CA SER A 3 13.75 -1.46 -12.74
C SER A 3 13.48 -1.69 -11.26
N MET A 4 13.71 -0.70 -10.38
CA MET A 4 13.62 -0.90 -8.92
C MET A 4 13.37 0.43 -8.21
N LEU A 5 12.45 0.44 -7.23
CA LEU A 5 12.31 1.54 -6.27
C LEU A 5 13.53 1.56 -5.36
N LYS A 6 14.05 2.75 -5.05
CA LYS A 6 15.20 2.90 -4.15
C LYS A 6 14.74 3.35 -2.77
N ILE A 7 14.51 2.39 -1.87
CA ILE A 7 14.16 2.63 -0.47
C ILE A 7 15.42 3.04 0.30
N CYS A 8 15.50 4.32 0.63
CA CYS A 8 16.69 4.97 1.20
C CYS A 8 17.96 4.71 0.36
N ASN A 9 18.77 3.72 0.74
CA ASN A 9 20.00 3.34 0.03
C ASN A 9 19.88 2.02 -0.75
N ASP A 10 18.82 1.25 -0.54
CA ASP A 10 18.65 -0.09 -1.11
C ASP A 10 17.60 -0.12 -2.21
N LEU A 11 17.80 -1.04 -3.16
CA LEU A 11 16.84 -1.26 -4.23
C LEU A 11 15.87 -2.36 -3.83
N LEU A 12 14.56 -2.07 -3.93
CA LEU A 12 13.53 -3.08 -3.82
C LEU A 12 13.71 -4.09 -4.97
N PRO A 13 13.89 -5.39 -4.68
CA PRO A 13 14.27 -6.36 -5.70
C PRO A 13 13.11 -6.68 -6.63
N ASP A 14 13.36 -6.69 -7.94
CA ASP A 14 12.43 -7.27 -8.92
C ASP A 14 12.35 -8.79 -8.70
N SER A 15 11.30 -9.23 -8.00
CA SER A 15 11.14 -10.61 -7.57
C SER A 15 9.67 -11.01 -7.46
N ASP A 16 9.40 -12.31 -7.53
CA ASP A 16 8.06 -12.85 -7.28
C ASP A 16 7.55 -12.47 -5.89
N LEU A 17 8.42 -12.32 -4.88
CA LEU A 17 8.01 -11.95 -3.53
C LEU A 17 7.39 -10.55 -3.49
N VAL A 18 8.00 -9.58 -4.19
CA VAL A 18 7.47 -8.21 -4.30
C VAL A 18 6.14 -8.22 -5.04
N TYR A 19 6.06 -8.91 -6.18
CA TYR A 19 4.79 -9.06 -6.89
C TYR A 19 3.68 -9.69 -6.01
N ILE A 20 3.99 -10.77 -5.29
CA ILE A 20 3.03 -11.41 -4.37
C ILE A 20 2.58 -10.43 -3.29
N ALA A 21 3.51 -9.68 -2.68
CA ALA A 21 3.19 -8.73 -1.62
C ALA A 21 2.21 -7.66 -2.10
N PHE A 22 2.56 -6.97 -3.19
CA PHE A 22 1.71 -5.95 -3.79
C PHE A 22 0.35 -6.51 -4.23
N ARG A 23 0.33 -7.69 -4.88
CA ARG A 23 -0.91 -8.26 -5.41
C ARG A 23 -1.86 -8.66 -4.28
N LEU A 24 -1.37 -9.33 -3.24
CA LEU A 24 -2.20 -9.76 -2.12
C LEU A 24 -2.76 -8.56 -1.35
N ALA A 25 -1.95 -7.53 -1.11
CA ALA A 25 -2.40 -6.30 -0.45
C ALA A 25 -3.46 -5.55 -1.27
N ALA A 26 -3.29 -5.47 -2.60
CA ALA A 26 -4.27 -4.86 -3.49
C ALA A 26 -5.60 -5.65 -3.52
N CYS A 27 -5.53 -6.97 -3.67
CA CYS A 27 -6.71 -7.83 -3.69
C CYS A 27 -7.48 -7.81 -2.36
N ASP A 28 -6.79 -7.90 -1.21
CA ASP A 28 -7.43 -7.80 0.12
C ASP A 28 -8.11 -6.43 0.32
N THR A 29 -7.45 -5.35 -0.08
CA THR A 29 -8.04 -4.00 0.00
C THR A 29 -9.28 -3.89 -0.88
N LEU A 30 -9.23 -4.37 -2.12
CA LEU A 30 -10.38 -4.39 -3.03
C LEU A 30 -11.54 -5.24 -2.49
N GLU A 31 -11.26 -6.43 -1.96
CA GLU A 31 -12.29 -7.31 -1.38
C GLU A 31 -12.99 -6.63 -0.19
N ARG A 32 -12.25 -5.95 0.68
CA ARG A 32 -12.83 -5.19 1.79
C ARG A 32 -13.66 -4.01 1.31
N MET A 33 -13.25 -3.31 0.25
CA MET A 33 -14.06 -2.25 -0.36
C MET A 33 -15.39 -2.78 -0.89
N VAL A 34 -15.37 -3.93 -1.56
CA VAL A 34 -16.57 -4.60 -2.05
C VAL A 34 -17.48 -4.96 -0.89
N LEU A 35 -16.95 -5.58 0.17
CA LEU A 35 -17.73 -5.96 1.35
C LEU A 35 -18.35 -4.73 2.01
N ALA A 36 -17.59 -3.65 2.15
CA ALA A 36 -18.09 -2.40 2.72
C ALA A 36 -19.22 -1.77 1.90
N ALA A 37 -19.14 -1.83 0.57
CA ALA A 37 -20.20 -1.34 -0.31
C ALA A 37 -21.52 -2.12 -0.17
N HIS A 38 -21.46 -3.41 0.18
CA HIS A 38 -22.66 -4.25 0.32
C HIS A 38 -23.26 -4.25 1.74
N VAL A 39 -22.42 -4.11 2.77
CA VAL A 39 -22.83 -4.32 4.17
C VAL A 39 -23.23 -3.01 4.88
N GLY A 40 -23.02 -1.84 4.26
CA GLY A 40 -23.54 -0.54 4.74
C GLY A 40 -23.01 -0.01 6.08
N GLY A 41 -22.36 -0.86 6.90
CA GLY A 41 -21.85 -0.52 8.24
C GLY A 41 -20.37 -0.85 8.47
N LEU A 42 -19.66 -1.42 7.49
CA LEU A 42 -18.19 -1.49 7.50
C LEU A 42 -17.53 -0.16 7.11
N ALA A 43 -18.34 0.84 6.71
CA ALA A 43 -17.86 2.16 6.30
C ALA A 43 -17.16 2.93 7.43
N ASP A 44 -17.47 2.63 8.69
CA ASP A 44 -16.98 3.39 9.85
C ASP A 44 -15.64 2.90 10.41
N ARG A 45 -15.14 1.74 9.97
CA ARG A 45 -13.85 1.22 10.42
C ARG A 45 -12.80 1.37 9.34
N PRO A 46 -11.61 1.92 9.65
CA PRO A 46 -10.52 1.97 8.68
C PRO A 46 -10.11 0.55 8.28
N PHE A 47 -9.89 0.34 6.99
CA PHE A 47 -9.48 -0.94 6.42
C PHE A 47 -8.58 -0.74 5.20
N GLY A 48 -7.94 -1.83 4.78
CA GLY A 48 -6.95 -1.84 3.69
C GLY A 48 -5.54 -2.00 4.25
N TYR A 49 -4.56 -2.12 3.35
CA TYR A 49 -3.19 -2.45 3.73
C TYR A 49 -2.50 -1.32 4.52
N LEU A 50 -2.81 -0.03 4.27
CA LEU A 50 -2.20 1.07 5.02
C LEU A 50 -2.62 1.11 6.50
N ASN A 51 -3.51 0.22 6.95
CA ASN A 51 -3.77 0.05 8.38
C ASN A 51 -2.55 -0.42 9.17
N GLU A 52 -1.57 -1.06 8.51
CA GLU A 52 -0.32 -1.45 9.14
C GLU A 52 0.53 -0.20 9.51
N VAL A 53 0.27 0.96 8.90
CA VAL A 53 0.96 2.23 9.19
C VAL A 53 0.05 3.13 10.02
N PRO A 54 0.30 3.31 11.33
CA PRO A 54 -0.61 4.02 12.23
C PRO A 54 -1.03 5.42 11.75
N PHE A 55 -0.08 6.18 11.20
CA PHE A 55 -0.33 7.54 10.70
C PHE A 55 -1.29 7.55 9.51
N LEU A 56 -1.22 6.53 8.64
CA LEU A 56 -1.97 6.45 7.38
C LEU A 56 -3.26 5.63 7.50
N LYS A 57 -3.64 5.16 8.70
CA LYS A 57 -4.86 4.36 8.95
C LYS A 57 -6.15 5.00 8.41
N GLN A 58 -6.23 6.33 8.41
CA GLN A 58 -7.42 7.05 7.95
C GLN A 58 -7.44 7.31 6.44
N THR A 59 -6.43 6.84 5.69
CA THR A 59 -6.38 7.01 4.24
C THR A 59 -7.57 6.28 3.59
N PRO A 60 -8.39 6.95 2.76
CA PRO A 60 -9.52 6.31 2.11
C PRO A 60 -9.06 5.10 1.26
N PRO A 61 -9.76 3.95 1.29
CA PRO A 61 -9.27 2.73 0.65
C PRO A 61 -9.12 2.84 -0.88
N GLN A 62 -9.88 3.71 -1.56
CA GLN A 62 -9.63 4.00 -2.98
C GLN A 62 -8.29 4.70 -3.21
N VAL A 63 -7.87 5.56 -2.29
CA VAL A 63 -6.58 6.25 -2.33
C VAL A 63 -5.45 5.29 -1.96
N GLN A 64 -5.70 4.37 -1.02
CA GLN A 64 -4.77 3.28 -0.73
C GLN A 64 -4.48 2.46 -2.00
N LEU A 65 -5.52 2.04 -2.75
CA LEU A 65 -5.29 1.32 -4.00
C LEU A 65 -4.51 2.15 -5.03
N ASP A 66 -4.81 3.45 -5.14
CA ASP A 66 -4.16 4.35 -6.09
C ASP A 66 -2.67 4.53 -5.80
N VAL A 67 -2.29 4.73 -4.53
CA VAL A 67 -0.89 4.88 -4.13
C VAL A 67 -0.13 3.55 -4.22
N LEU A 68 -0.80 2.43 -3.97
CA LEU A 68 -0.22 1.09 -4.17
C LEU A 68 0.14 0.85 -5.65
N VAL A 69 -0.79 1.13 -6.57
CA VAL A 69 -0.52 0.90 -8.01
C VAL A 69 0.48 1.90 -8.56
N ASP A 70 0.54 3.13 -8.02
CA ASP A 70 1.57 4.11 -8.35
C ASP A 70 2.97 3.63 -7.95
N ALA A 71 3.14 3.16 -6.71
CA ALA A 71 4.40 2.58 -6.25
C ALA A 71 4.78 1.33 -7.07
N TRP A 72 3.82 0.47 -7.40
CA TRP A 72 4.06 -0.67 -8.29
C TRP A 72 4.52 -0.26 -9.69
N ALA A 73 3.84 0.71 -10.30
CA ALA A 73 4.18 1.19 -11.64
C ALA A 73 5.60 1.77 -11.66
N ARG A 74 5.95 2.61 -10.68
CA ARG A 74 7.32 3.13 -10.52
C ARG A 74 8.36 2.04 -10.25
N HIS A 75 8.00 0.99 -9.51
CA HIS A 75 8.88 -0.18 -9.34
C HIS A 75 9.17 -0.89 -10.66
N CYS A 76 8.19 -0.95 -11.57
CA CYS A 76 8.31 -1.58 -12.87
C CYS A 76 8.99 -0.69 -13.92
N GLU A 77 8.98 0.64 -13.74
CA GLU A 77 9.60 1.59 -14.66
C GLU A 77 11.13 1.46 -14.69
N PRO A 78 11.78 1.64 -15.87
CA PRO A 78 13.23 1.57 -15.97
C PRO A 78 13.91 2.76 -15.28
N GLY A 79 14.79 2.48 -14.32
CA GLY A 79 15.56 3.49 -13.59
C GLY A 79 15.20 3.51 -12.10
N ALA A 80 16.16 3.93 -11.27
CA ALA A 80 15.88 4.16 -9.86
C ALA A 80 15.14 5.50 -9.72
N CYS A 81 13.96 5.46 -9.11
CA CYS A 81 13.26 6.67 -8.66
C CYS A 81 13.62 6.93 -7.20
N ASP A 82 13.89 8.18 -6.85
CA ASP A 82 13.94 8.60 -5.46
C ASP A 82 12.58 8.34 -4.82
N THR A 83 12.60 7.75 -3.62
CA THR A 83 11.40 7.41 -2.87
C THR A 83 11.24 8.32 -1.67
N ASP A 84 10.01 8.43 -1.18
CA ASP A 84 9.68 9.17 0.03
C ASP A 84 9.15 8.23 1.14
N LEU A 85 8.74 8.82 2.27
CA LEU A 85 8.17 8.06 3.37
C LEU A 85 6.83 7.38 3.03
N VAL A 86 6.12 7.82 1.98
CA VAL A 86 4.91 7.15 1.50
C VAL A 86 5.29 5.84 0.82
N ASP A 87 6.32 5.83 -0.02
CA ASP A 87 6.83 4.61 -0.64
C ASP A 87 7.31 3.58 0.38
N GLU A 88 8.06 4.04 1.39
CA GLU A 88 8.50 3.20 2.51
C GLU A 88 7.30 2.61 3.26
N SER A 89 6.30 3.45 3.55
CA SER A 89 5.04 3.03 4.17
C SER A 89 4.31 1.99 3.33
N VAL A 90 4.28 2.17 2.00
CA VAL A 90 3.64 1.23 1.08
C VAL A 90 4.36 -0.11 1.10
N VAL A 91 5.68 -0.13 0.91
CA VAL A 91 6.48 -1.36 0.88
C VAL A 91 6.34 -2.14 2.19
N TYR A 92 6.46 -1.45 3.33
CA TYR A 92 6.23 -2.04 4.65
C TYR A 92 4.82 -2.65 4.74
N ALA A 93 3.80 -1.85 4.45
CA ALA A 93 2.41 -2.23 4.66
C ALA A 93 1.97 -3.38 3.74
N VAL A 94 2.44 -3.43 2.49
CA VAL A 94 2.12 -4.54 1.58
C VAL A 94 2.81 -5.83 2.02
N CYS A 95 4.03 -5.76 2.55
CA CYS A 95 4.74 -6.94 3.05
C CYS A 95 4.07 -7.51 4.30
N GLU A 96 3.78 -6.66 5.30
CA GLU A 96 3.07 -7.06 6.52
C GLU A 96 1.69 -7.64 6.21
N THR A 97 0.92 -6.95 5.36
CA THR A 97 -0.42 -7.39 4.96
C THR A 97 -0.35 -8.74 4.26
N ALA A 98 0.55 -8.91 3.29
CA ALA A 98 0.66 -10.15 2.53
C ALA A 98 1.16 -11.32 3.38
N ALA A 99 2.15 -11.12 4.25
CA ALA A 99 2.62 -12.13 5.19
C ALA A 99 1.45 -12.61 6.08
N ARG A 100 0.69 -11.67 6.65
CA ARG A 100 -0.50 -11.98 7.46
C ARG A 100 -1.56 -12.77 6.69
N ILE A 101 -1.84 -12.42 5.44
CA ILE A 101 -2.82 -13.13 4.59
C ILE A 101 -2.34 -14.55 4.26
N VAL A 102 -1.07 -14.73 3.92
CA VAL A 102 -0.48 -16.05 3.63
C VAL A 102 -0.62 -17.01 4.82
N LEU A 103 -0.47 -16.51 6.04
CA LEU A 103 -0.66 -17.30 7.26
C LEU A 103 -2.14 -17.61 7.54
N ALA A 104 -3.02 -16.65 7.29
CA ALA A 104 -4.43 -16.77 7.61
C ALA A 104 -5.19 -17.72 6.65
N ASP A 105 -4.94 -17.61 5.34
CA ASP A 105 -5.67 -18.39 4.34
C ASP A 105 -4.84 -18.69 3.09
N ALA A 106 -4.01 -19.73 3.20
CA ALA A 106 -3.21 -20.22 2.07
C ALA A 106 -4.07 -20.71 0.89
N GLY A 107 -5.32 -21.12 1.11
CA GLY A 107 -6.21 -21.60 0.06
C GLY A 107 -6.66 -20.47 -0.86
N SER A 108 -7.15 -19.38 -0.27
CA SER A 108 -7.53 -18.17 -1.00
C SER A 108 -6.33 -17.52 -1.68
N VAL A 109 -5.17 -17.46 -1.03
CA VAL A 109 -3.93 -16.93 -1.64
C VAL A 109 -3.55 -17.69 -2.90
N ARG A 110 -3.55 -19.04 -2.88
CA ARG A 110 -3.24 -19.84 -4.08
C ARG A 110 -4.19 -19.52 -5.22
N LYS A 111 -5.48 -19.33 -4.92
CA LYS A 111 -6.48 -18.93 -5.92
C LYS A 111 -6.18 -17.55 -6.48
N THR A 112 -5.94 -16.55 -5.62
CA THR A 112 -5.64 -15.17 -6.03
C THR A 112 -4.39 -15.05 -6.90
N LEU A 113 -3.35 -15.82 -6.60
CA LEU A 113 -2.12 -15.84 -7.39
C LEU A 113 -2.32 -16.57 -8.73
N ARG A 114 -3.02 -17.70 -8.74
CA ARG A 114 -3.32 -18.44 -9.98
C ARG A 114 -4.19 -17.63 -10.95
N ASP A 115 -5.18 -16.92 -10.41
CA ASP A 115 -6.13 -16.13 -11.21
C ASP A 115 -5.54 -14.74 -11.56
N GLY A 116 -4.27 -14.47 -11.22
CA GLY A 116 -3.58 -13.20 -11.43
C GLY A 116 -2.95 -13.02 -12.81
N PRO A 117 -2.52 -11.79 -13.13
CA PRO A 117 -1.96 -11.44 -14.45
C PRO A 117 -0.59 -12.07 -14.74
N ARG A 118 0.20 -12.35 -13.69
CA ARG A 118 1.52 -12.99 -13.80
C ARG A 118 1.52 -14.36 -13.11
N PRO A 119 2.04 -15.41 -13.75
CA PRO A 119 2.23 -16.71 -13.11
C PRO A 119 3.29 -16.62 -12.01
N VAL A 120 3.03 -17.29 -10.88
CA VAL A 120 3.94 -17.34 -9.73
C VAL A 120 4.18 -18.80 -9.36
N ASP A 121 5.44 -19.21 -9.34
CA ASP A 121 5.85 -20.56 -8.94
C ASP A 121 6.46 -20.54 -7.53
N GLN A 122 5.67 -20.08 -6.55
CA GLN A 122 6.05 -20.04 -5.15
C GLN A 122 5.06 -20.87 -4.31
N PRO A 123 5.53 -21.81 -3.48
CA PRO A 123 4.65 -22.58 -2.62
C PRO A 123 4.07 -21.68 -1.52
N VAL A 124 2.74 -21.57 -1.47
CA VAL A 124 2.05 -20.78 -0.45
C VAL A 124 2.04 -21.55 0.88
N ASN A 125 2.93 -21.15 1.78
CA ASN A 125 3.17 -21.75 3.09
C ASN A 125 3.79 -20.74 4.08
N LEU A 126 4.06 -21.19 5.31
CA LEU A 126 4.73 -20.39 6.36
C LEU A 126 6.08 -19.81 5.93
N SER A 127 6.85 -20.53 5.10
CA SER A 127 8.14 -20.04 4.60
C SER A 127 7.96 -18.85 3.66
N LEU A 128 6.96 -18.88 2.77
CA LEU A 128 6.62 -17.74 1.92
C LEU A 128 6.25 -16.51 2.77
N SER A 129 5.41 -16.68 3.80
CA SER A 129 5.06 -15.57 4.72
C SER A 129 6.30 -14.91 5.32
N LYS A 130 7.22 -15.71 5.89
CA LYS A 130 8.44 -15.19 6.53
C LYS A 130 9.36 -14.49 5.53
N ARG A 131 9.44 -14.99 4.29
CA ARG A 131 10.24 -14.38 3.22
C ARG A 131 9.65 -13.05 2.75
N ILE A 132 8.32 -12.92 2.73
CA ILE A 132 7.65 -11.66 2.41
C ILE A 132 7.88 -10.64 3.54
N GLU A 133 7.72 -11.05 4.80
CA GLU A 133 8.00 -10.20 5.97
C GLU A 133 9.47 -9.71 5.96
N ALA A 134 10.43 -10.59 5.63
CA ALA A 134 11.84 -10.21 5.55
C ALA A 134 12.16 -9.16 4.47
N LEU A 135 11.33 -8.98 3.43
CA LEU A 135 11.62 -8.04 2.34
C LEU A 135 11.82 -6.60 2.82
N HIS A 136 11.03 -6.13 3.78
CA HIS A 136 11.16 -4.76 4.28
C HIS A 136 12.25 -4.62 5.35
N HIS A 137 12.57 -5.71 6.05
CA HIS A 137 13.69 -5.77 7.00
C HIS A 137 15.06 -5.75 6.33
N ASP A 138 15.16 -6.30 5.12
CA ASP A 138 16.40 -6.32 4.33
C ASP A 138 16.70 -4.97 3.65
N LEU A 139 15.76 -4.01 3.71
CA LEU A 139 15.95 -2.65 3.24
C LEU A 139 16.44 -1.76 4.39
N SER A 140 17.32 -0.80 4.09
CA SER A 140 17.78 0.26 5.00
C SER A 140 16.65 1.25 5.31
N ASN A 141 15.55 0.76 5.88
CA ASN A 141 14.40 1.55 6.27
C ASN A 141 14.57 1.99 7.73
N GLU A 142 14.45 3.30 8.00
CA GLU A 142 14.61 3.85 9.36
C GLU A 142 13.36 3.65 10.25
N GLY A 143 12.22 3.24 9.66
CA GLY A 143 10.97 3.00 10.38
C GLY A 143 10.26 4.28 10.83
N ASP A 144 10.75 5.43 10.38
CA ASP A 144 10.33 6.77 10.75
C ASP A 144 8.82 6.98 10.58
N PHE A 145 8.25 6.46 9.48
CA PHE A 145 6.82 6.53 9.19
C PHE A 145 5.92 5.87 10.24
N LEU A 146 6.42 4.91 11.04
CA LEU A 146 5.67 4.30 12.14
C LEU A 146 5.58 5.23 13.36
N LEU A 147 6.57 6.11 13.54
CA LEU A 147 6.68 7.01 14.67
C LEU A 147 5.89 8.30 14.48
N ILE A 148 5.58 8.69 13.23
CA ILE A 148 4.93 9.99 12.94
C ILE A 148 3.59 10.15 13.64
N SER A 149 2.85 9.04 13.83
CA SER A 149 1.58 9.03 14.57
C SER A 149 1.69 9.57 16.01
N GLN A 150 2.87 9.46 16.64
CA GLN A 150 3.11 9.96 18.00
C GLN A 150 3.13 11.48 18.09
N PHE A 151 3.24 12.18 16.95
CA PHE A 151 3.25 13.65 16.89
C PHE A 151 1.90 14.24 16.47
N GLN A 152 0.88 13.43 16.15
CA GLN A 152 -0.41 13.93 15.66
C GLN A 152 -1.17 14.78 16.70
N ASP A 153 -1.03 14.43 17.99
CA ASP A 153 -1.70 15.14 19.09
C ASP A 153 -0.87 16.30 19.67
N ILE A 154 0.29 16.59 19.07
CA ILE A 154 1.24 17.58 19.59
C ILE A 154 1.08 18.90 18.81
N PRO A 155 0.98 20.06 19.51
CA PRO A 155 0.94 21.36 18.83
C PRO A 155 2.12 21.55 17.86
N PRO A 156 1.93 22.22 16.70
CA PRO A 156 2.95 22.30 15.65
C PRO A 156 4.33 22.81 16.11
N ASP A 157 4.36 23.73 17.08
CA ASP A 157 5.61 24.30 17.61
C ASP A 157 6.39 23.28 18.47
N GLU A 158 5.69 22.52 19.30
CA GLU A 158 6.26 21.45 20.14
C GLU A 158 6.61 20.21 19.30
N GLY A 159 5.77 19.90 18.31
CA GLY A 159 5.98 18.80 17.38
C GLY A 159 7.23 19.01 16.52
N ARG A 160 7.55 20.26 16.12
CA ARG A 160 8.77 20.57 15.36
C ARG A 160 10.05 20.27 16.16
N GLU A 161 10.09 20.59 17.45
CA GLU A 161 11.26 20.28 18.28
C GLU A 161 11.46 18.77 18.49
N LEU A 162 10.36 18.04 18.68
CA LEU A 162 10.35 16.60 18.83
C LEU A 162 10.75 15.88 17.53
N LYS A 163 10.19 16.26 16.38
CA LYS A 163 10.59 15.73 15.06
C LYS A 163 12.09 15.89 14.83
N ARG A 164 12.63 17.09 15.08
CA ARG A 164 14.08 17.36 15.00
C ARG A 164 14.90 16.48 15.95
N LYS A 165 14.39 16.20 17.16
CA LYS A 165 15.06 15.33 18.15
C LYS A 165 15.10 13.86 17.72
N PHE A 166 14.11 13.41 16.95
CA PHE A 166 14.06 12.06 16.38
C PHE A 166 14.68 11.95 14.99
N GLY A 167 15.26 13.03 14.44
CA GLY A 167 15.88 13.01 13.12
C GLY A 167 14.92 13.19 11.95
N LEU A 168 13.61 13.29 12.22
CA LEU A 168 12.57 13.49 11.21
C LEU A 168 12.65 14.91 10.61
N ALA A 169 13.08 15.01 9.37
CA ALA A 169 12.98 16.26 8.60
C ALA A 169 11.50 16.56 8.32
N GLU A 170 11.04 17.78 8.63
CA GLU A 170 9.64 18.17 8.46
C GLU A 170 9.17 18.00 7.00
N SER A 171 10.03 18.34 6.04
CA SER A 171 9.78 18.16 4.61
C SER A 171 9.67 16.69 4.18
N ALA A 172 10.27 15.75 4.91
CA ALA A 172 10.17 14.32 4.60
C ALA A 172 8.80 13.74 5.00
N ALA A 173 8.13 14.34 5.98
CA ALA A 173 6.81 13.92 6.43
C ALA A 173 5.66 14.51 5.61
N GLU A 174 5.88 15.63 4.89
CA GLU A 174 4.87 16.33 4.10
C GLU A 174 4.08 15.40 3.15
N PRO A 175 4.71 14.50 2.38
CA PRO A 175 4.00 13.59 1.47
C PRO A 175 2.97 12.70 2.19
N MET A 176 3.23 12.33 3.46
CA MET A 176 2.28 11.53 4.23
C MET A 176 1.07 12.36 4.68
N PHE A 177 1.25 13.64 5.00
CA PHE A 177 0.14 14.56 5.29
C PHE A 177 -0.69 14.83 4.03
N GLU A 178 -0.04 15.05 2.88
CA GLU A 178 -0.71 15.20 1.59
C GLU A 178 -1.54 13.96 1.24
N LEU A 179 -1.02 12.76 1.48
CA LEU A 179 -1.74 11.50 1.27
C LEU A 179 -2.99 11.40 2.15
N LEU A 180 -2.93 11.81 3.42
CA LEU A 180 -4.11 11.84 4.30
C LEU A 180 -5.18 12.83 3.80
N GLY A 181 -4.77 13.93 3.19
CA GLY A 181 -5.68 14.94 2.61
C GLY A 181 -6.27 14.54 1.25
N ARG A 182 -5.83 13.43 0.66
CA ARG A 182 -6.25 13.01 -0.69
C ARG A 182 -7.58 12.25 -0.64
N TRP A 183 -8.52 12.66 -1.50
CA TRP A 183 -9.83 12.00 -1.65
C TRP A 183 -10.05 11.32 -3.00
N HIS A 184 -9.25 11.68 -4.01
CA HIS A 184 -9.44 11.28 -5.39
C HIS A 184 -8.35 10.33 -5.88
N VAL A 185 -8.75 9.45 -6.80
CA VAL A 185 -7.88 8.51 -7.52
C VAL A 185 -7.34 9.19 -8.77
N ALA A 186 -6.06 8.98 -9.09
CA ALA A 186 -5.45 9.53 -10.28
C ALA A 186 -6.10 8.97 -11.57
N PRO A 187 -6.23 9.77 -12.64
CA PRO A 187 -6.78 9.30 -13.91
C PRO A 187 -6.04 8.08 -14.51
N GLN A 188 -4.76 7.93 -14.18
CA GLN A 188 -3.87 6.87 -14.69
C GLN A 188 -3.96 5.55 -13.91
N PHE A 189 -4.91 5.41 -12.97
CA PHE A 189 -5.04 4.20 -12.14
C PHE A 189 -5.03 2.90 -12.95
N ALA A 190 -5.82 2.83 -14.03
CA ALA A 190 -5.94 1.61 -14.83
C ALA A 190 -4.63 1.22 -15.53
N GLU A 191 -3.88 2.21 -16.00
CA GLU A 191 -2.57 2.01 -16.62
C GLU A 191 -1.54 1.53 -15.59
N ARG A 192 -1.49 2.19 -14.42
CA ARG A 192 -0.58 1.85 -13.32
C ARG A 192 -0.86 0.49 -12.70
N ALA A 193 -2.12 0.05 -12.71
CA ALA A 193 -2.53 -1.26 -12.20
C ALA A 193 -2.15 -2.42 -13.14
N ALA A 194 -1.69 -2.13 -14.37
CA ALA A 194 -1.34 -3.16 -15.34
C ALA A 194 -0.23 -4.07 -14.80
N GLY A 195 -0.35 -5.37 -15.07
CA GLY A 195 0.59 -6.38 -14.59
C GLY A 195 0.45 -6.71 -13.09
N LEU A 196 -0.30 -5.92 -12.31
CA LEU A 196 -0.62 -6.21 -10.91
C LEU A 196 -2.04 -6.73 -10.71
N LEU A 197 -3.00 -6.06 -11.34
CA LEU A 197 -4.42 -6.40 -11.33
C LEU A 197 -4.87 -6.90 -12.70
N THR A 198 -5.85 -7.79 -12.71
CA THR A 198 -6.54 -8.22 -13.93
C THR A 198 -7.49 -7.13 -14.43
N GLU A 199 -7.86 -7.16 -15.71
CA GLU A 199 -8.83 -6.21 -16.29
C GLU A 199 -10.17 -6.20 -15.53
N ARG A 200 -10.60 -7.37 -15.04
CA ARG A 200 -11.82 -7.51 -14.24
C ARG A 200 -11.70 -6.82 -12.88
N GLU A 201 -10.55 -6.97 -12.22
CA GLU A 201 -10.27 -6.30 -10.94
C GLU A 201 -10.19 -4.78 -11.13
N ILE A 202 -9.50 -4.31 -12.19
CA ILE A 202 -9.41 -2.89 -12.54
C ILE A 202 -10.80 -2.29 -12.80
N SER A 203 -11.63 -2.98 -13.60
CA SER A 203 -13.00 -2.52 -13.90
C SER A 203 -13.83 -2.38 -12.62
N ARG A 204 -13.70 -3.36 -11.71
CA ARG A 204 -14.39 -3.35 -10.41
C ARG A 204 -13.93 -2.18 -9.52
N CYS A 205 -12.63 -1.88 -9.49
CA CYS A 205 -12.10 -0.71 -8.79
C CYS A 205 -12.76 0.58 -9.30
N ILE A 206 -12.78 0.77 -10.63
CA ILE A 206 -13.36 1.97 -11.27
C ILE A 206 -14.84 2.13 -10.93
N GLU A 207 -15.61 1.04 -10.94
CA GLU A 207 -17.03 1.06 -10.54
C GLU A 207 -17.20 1.51 -9.08
N LEU A 208 -16.40 0.97 -8.15
CA LEU A 208 -16.43 1.35 -6.74
C LEU A 208 -16.03 2.83 -6.52
N PHE A 209 -15.04 3.32 -7.26
CA PHE A 209 -14.58 4.71 -7.17
C PHE A 209 -15.68 5.68 -7.60
N ARG A 210 -16.43 5.35 -8.67
CA ARG A 210 -17.56 6.15 -9.16
C ARG A 210 -18.75 6.13 -8.20
N ALA A 211 -19.07 4.97 -7.62
CA ALA A 211 -20.16 4.84 -6.64
C ALA A 211 -19.91 5.73 -5.41
N ARG A 212 -18.67 5.79 -4.93
CA ARG A 212 -18.29 6.66 -3.79
C ARG A 212 -18.31 8.15 -4.13
N HIS A 213 -17.87 8.55 -5.32
CA HIS A 213 -18.00 9.94 -5.77
C HIS A 213 -19.48 10.38 -5.81
N SER A 214 -20.36 9.48 -6.25
CA SER A 214 -21.80 9.77 -6.31
C SER A 214 -22.43 9.88 -4.92
N SER A 215 -21.97 9.08 -3.95
CA SER A 215 -22.46 9.11 -2.57
C SER A 215 -22.00 10.35 -1.79
N ALA A 216 -20.86 10.95 -2.13
CA ALA A 216 -20.35 12.17 -1.50
C ALA A 216 -21.06 13.46 -1.97
N LEU A 217 -21.87 13.37 -3.03
CA LEU A 217 -22.60 14.49 -3.64
C LEU A 217 -24.08 14.55 -3.23
N LEU A 218 -24.55 13.62 -2.39
CA LEU A 218 -25.91 13.63 -1.86
C LEU A 218 -25.92 14.33 -0.48
N PRO A 219 -26.68 15.43 -0.32
CA PRO A 219 -26.77 16.19 0.93
C PRO A 219 -27.54 15.46 2.04
#